data_AF-A0A0F8YZ14-F1
#
_entry.id   AF-A0A0F8YZ14-F1
#
_cell.length_a   1.000
_cell.length_b   1.000
_cell.length_c   1.000
_cell.angle_alpha   90.00
_cell.angle_beta   90.00
_cell.angle_gamma   90.00
#
_symmetry.space_group_name_H-M   'P 1'
#
loop_
_entity.id
_entity.type
_entity.pdbx_description
1 polymer ?
#
loop_
_entity_poly.entity_id
_entity_poly.type
_entity_poly.pdbx_seq_one_letter_code
_entity_poly.pdbx_strand_id
1 'polypeptide(L)'
;DGSIRRRQSDLMAALDFGDYHDYRIEHLSGGTQQKLNLALALLHDPEVLLLDEPYSGFDYETYLRFWEMSEEIAAQGRSILVISHFVERQERFHRIYRVKDGRCERER
;
A
#
# COMPACT_ATOMS: atom_id res chain seq x y z
N ASP A 1 -20.74 -1.46 12.37
CA ASP A 1 -19.79 -0.93 13.37
C ASP A 1 -19.35 0.46 12.93
N GLY A 2 -19.52 1.48 13.78
CA GLY A 2 -19.21 2.87 13.43
C GLY A 2 -17.70 3.13 13.26
N SER A 3 -16.86 2.26 13.83
CA SER A 3 -15.39 2.33 13.69
C SER A 3 -14.92 2.02 12.26
N ILE A 4 -15.43 0.92 11.68
CA ILE A 4 -15.04 0.48 10.33
C ILE A 4 -15.43 1.51 9.26
N ARG A 5 -16.63 2.11 9.37
CA ARG A 5 -17.08 3.13 8.40
C ARG A 5 -16.23 4.39 8.43
N ARG A 6 -15.77 4.82 9.62
CA ARG A 6 -14.85 5.96 9.73
C ARG A 6 -13.53 5.63 9.06
N ARG A 7 -12.93 4.50 9.40
CA ARG A 7 -11.66 4.08 8.79
C ARG A 7 -11.74 3.89 7.28
N GLN A 8 -12.85 3.35 6.77
CA GLN A 8 -13.12 3.28 5.34
C GLN A 8 -13.08 4.69 4.72
N SER A 9 -13.83 5.63 5.28
CA SER A 9 -13.85 7.02 4.79
C SER A 9 -12.46 7.67 4.84
N ASP A 10 -11.72 7.47 5.92
CA ASP A 10 -10.38 8.03 6.10
C ASP A 10 -9.40 7.49 5.04
N LEU A 11 -9.45 6.19 4.75
CA LEU A 11 -8.61 5.56 3.73
C LEU A 11 -8.98 5.99 2.31
N MET A 12 -10.29 6.12 2.03
CA MET A 12 -10.76 6.60 0.72
C MET A 12 -10.35 8.05 0.46
N ALA A 13 -10.41 8.90 1.49
CA ALA A 13 -9.92 10.28 1.42
C ALA A 13 -8.39 10.33 1.31
N ALA A 14 -7.67 9.54 2.12
CA ALA A 14 -6.22 9.51 2.11
C ALA A 14 -5.63 9.09 0.77
N LEU A 15 -6.30 8.21 0.02
CA LEU A 15 -5.84 7.71 -1.28
C LEU A 15 -6.52 8.42 -2.47
N ASP A 16 -7.33 9.46 -2.20
CA ASP A 16 -8.03 10.23 -3.21
C ASP A 16 -8.86 9.36 -4.19
N PHE A 17 -9.81 8.61 -3.64
CA PHE A 17 -10.79 7.87 -4.44
C PHE A 17 -12.20 7.84 -3.84
N GLY A 18 -12.51 8.80 -2.95
CA GLY A 18 -13.82 8.92 -2.29
C GLY A 18 -15.01 9.00 -3.26
N ASP A 19 -14.83 9.67 -4.40
CA ASP A 19 -15.86 9.87 -5.42
C ASP A 19 -16.36 8.55 -6.05
N TYR A 20 -15.59 7.47 -5.90
CA TYR A 20 -15.90 6.16 -6.45
C TYR A 20 -16.60 5.23 -5.45
N HIS A 21 -17.06 5.72 -4.30
CA HIS A 21 -17.68 4.92 -3.24
C HIS A 21 -18.80 3.99 -3.75
N ASP A 22 -19.67 4.51 -4.62
CA ASP A 22 -20.84 3.78 -5.12
C ASP A 22 -20.59 3.09 -6.48
N TYR A 23 -19.35 3.12 -6.98
CA TYR A 23 -18.98 2.49 -8.24
C TYR A 23 -18.75 0.99 -8.05
N ARG A 24 -19.22 0.20 -9.02
CA ARG A 24 -18.85 -1.22 -9.12
C ARG A 24 -17.37 -1.32 -9.48
N ILE A 25 -16.66 -2.31 -8.91
CA ILE A 25 -15.22 -2.51 -9.11
C ILE A 25 -14.86 -2.60 -10.61
N GLU A 26 -15.70 -3.26 -11.41
CA GLU A 26 -15.55 -3.40 -12.87
C GLU A 26 -15.52 -2.07 -13.65
N HIS A 27 -16.03 -0.98 -13.05
CA HIS A 27 -16.04 0.36 -13.64
C HIS A 27 -14.91 1.26 -13.11
N LEU A 28 -14.08 0.77 -12.20
CA LEU A 28 -12.93 1.51 -11.68
C LEU A 28 -11.76 1.41 -12.66
N SER A 29 -11.00 2.51 -12.79
CA SER A 29 -9.71 2.48 -13.50
C SER A 29 -8.74 1.53 -12.80
N GLY A 30 -7.74 1.00 -13.49
CA GLY A 30 -6.72 0.13 -12.87
C GLY A 30 -6.04 0.78 -11.67
N GLY A 31 -5.71 2.08 -11.76
CA GLY A 31 -5.15 2.84 -10.63
C GLY A 31 -6.13 2.94 -9.44
N THR A 32 -7.41 3.17 -9.69
CA THR A 32 -8.43 3.19 -8.63
C THR A 32 -8.65 1.82 -8.00
N GLN A 33 -8.59 0.73 -8.79
CA GLN A 33 -8.64 -0.63 -8.25
C GLN A 33 -7.42 -0.92 -7.35
N GLN A 34 -6.24 -0.42 -7.72
CA GLN A 34 -5.04 -0.56 -6.90
C GLN A 34 -5.15 0.23 -5.58
N LYS A 35 -5.68 1.47 -5.63
CA LYS A 35 -6.01 2.26 -4.42
C LYS A 35 -6.99 1.52 -3.51
N LEU A 36 -8.06 0.94 -4.08
CA LEU A 36 -9.02 0.13 -3.35
C LEU A 36 -8.37 -1.08 -2.69
N ASN A 37 -7.51 -1.82 -3.40
CA ASN A 37 -6.78 -2.97 -2.86
C ASN A 37 -5.91 -2.58 -1.65
N LEU A 38 -5.19 -1.47 -1.74
CA LEU A 38 -4.41 -0.94 -0.62
C LEU A 38 -5.31 -0.55 0.56
N ALA A 39 -6.43 0.14 0.32
CA ALA A 39 -7.39 0.48 1.36
C ALA A 39 -7.94 -0.76 2.07
N LEU A 40 -8.29 -1.82 1.33
CA LEU A 40 -8.77 -3.09 1.89
C LEU A 40 -7.70 -3.75 2.76
N ALA A 41 -6.44 -3.74 2.34
CA ALA A 41 -5.33 -4.28 3.12
C ALA A 41 -5.12 -3.52 4.44
N LEU A 42 -5.43 -2.22 4.47
CA LEU A 42 -5.28 -1.35 5.66
C LEU A 42 -6.52 -1.29 6.56
N LEU A 43 -7.69 -1.69 6.05
CA LEU A 43 -8.99 -1.48 6.70
C LEU A 43 -9.07 -2.13 8.09
N HIS A 44 -8.42 -3.27 8.28
CA HIS A 44 -8.47 -4.06 9.51
C HIS A 44 -7.28 -3.81 10.45
N ASP A 45 -6.47 -2.79 10.18
CA ASP A 45 -5.36 -2.36 11.04
C ASP A 45 -4.27 -3.43 11.31
N PRO A 46 -3.68 -4.03 10.26
CA PRO A 46 -2.76 -5.16 10.44
C PRO A 46 -1.48 -4.76 11.19
N GLU A 47 -0.97 -5.66 12.04
CA GLU A 47 0.38 -5.54 12.62
C GLU A 47 1.48 -5.71 11.57
N VAL A 48 1.20 -6.51 10.53
CA VAL A 48 2.10 -6.79 9.41
C VAL A 48 1.34 -6.64 8.09
N LEU A 49 1.81 -5.72 7.25
CA LEU A 49 1.27 -5.47 5.93
C LEU A 49 2.17 -6.10 4.86
N LEU A 50 1.63 -7.01 4.06
CA LEU A 50 2.33 -7.66 2.95
C LEU A 50 1.79 -7.10 1.63
N LEU A 51 2.68 -6.58 0.79
CA LEU A 51 2.32 -5.91 -0.45
C LEU A 51 3.12 -6.48 -1.61
N ASP A 52 2.41 -6.98 -2.63
CA ASP A 52 3.01 -7.48 -3.87
C ASP A 52 2.80 -6.45 -4.98
N GLU A 53 3.90 -5.87 -5.47
CA GLU A 53 3.93 -4.79 -6.47
C GLU A 53 2.93 -3.65 -6.19
N PRO A 54 2.92 -3.05 -4.98
CA PRO A 54 1.85 -2.16 -4.55
C PRO A 54 1.69 -0.90 -5.40
N TYR A 55 2.78 -0.39 -5.99
CA TYR A 55 2.79 0.83 -6.79
C TYR A 55 2.61 0.61 -8.29
N SER A 56 2.40 -0.63 -8.74
CA SER A 56 2.09 -0.89 -10.14
C SER A 56 0.77 -0.21 -10.53
N GLY A 57 0.80 0.67 -11.53
CA GLY A 57 -0.39 1.40 -12.00
C GLY A 57 -0.77 2.64 -11.18
N PHE A 58 0.06 3.06 -10.21
CA PHE A 58 -0.10 4.35 -9.55
C PHE A 58 0.37 5.51 -10.44
N ASP A 59 -0.36 6.62 -10.37
CA ASP A 59 0.19 7.92 -10.75
C ASP A 59 1.22 8.40 -9.70
N TYR A 60 1.96 9.46 -10.03
CA TYR A 60 3.02 9.97 -9.16
C TYR A 60 2.50 10.44 -7.80
N GLU A 61 1.30 11.02 -7.75
CA GLU A 61 0.69 11.51 -6.50
C GLU A 61 0.33 10.36 -5.56
N THR A 62 -0.32 9.33 -6.10
CA THR A 62 -0.68 8.11 -5.36
C THR A 62 0.57 7.37 -4.88
N TYR A 63 1.63 7.34 -5.69
CA TYR A 63 2.92 6.78 -5.29
C TYR A 63 3.53 7.50 -4.08
N LEU A 64 3.55 8.84 -4.07
CA LEU A 64 4.03 9.60 -2.93
C LEU A 64 3.19 9.31 -1.68
N ARG A 65 1.87 9.30 -1.84
CA ARG A 65 0.93 9.08 -0.75
C ARG A 65 1.06 7.69 -0.13
N PHE A 66 1.27 6.66 -0.95
CA PHE A 66 1.57 5.31 -0.50
C PHE A 66 2.77 5.27 0.46
N TRP A 67 3.83 6.01 0.12
CA TRP A 67 5.03 6.05 0.95
C TRP A 67 4.84 6.83 2.26
N GLU A 68 4.14 7.95 2.22
CA GLU A 68 3.77 8.68 3.45
C GLU A 68 2.99 7.77 4.40
N MET A 69 1.97 7.09 3.90
CA MET A 69 1.17 6.15 4.71
C MET A 69 2.03 4.99 5.23
N SER A 70 2.95 4.47 4.42
CA SER A 70 3.86 3.39 4.83
C SER A 70 4.77 3.82 5.97
N GLU A 71 5.30 5.04 5.91
CA GLU A 71 6.14 5.63 6.96
C GLU A 71 5.33 5.86 8.25
N GLU A 72 4.09 6.35 8.16
CA GLU A 72 3.18 6.51 9.30
C GLU A 72 2.84 5.18 9.98
N ILE A 73 2.55 4.14 9.20
CA ILE A 73 2.28 2.78 9.68
C ILE A 73 3.50 2.21 10.39
N ALA A 74 4.69 2.36 9.81
CA ALA A 74 5.93 1.91 10.42
C ALA A 74 6.24 2.65 11.74
N ALA A 75 5.98 3.97 11.79
CA ALA A 75 6.14 4.78 13.00
C ALA A 75 5.21 4.36 14.14
N GLN A 76 4.08 3.71 13.83
CA GLN A 76 3.15 3.13 14.80
C GLN A 76 3.60 1.74 15.30
N GLY A 77 4.81 1.28 14.93
CA GLY A 77 5.38 0.01 15.37
C GLY A 77 4.95 -1.19 14.54
N ARG A 78 4.28 -0.97 13.39
CA ARG A 78 3.87 -2.03 12.46
C ARG A 78 4.97 -2.35 11.47
N SER A 79 4.89 -3.54 10.87
CA SER A 79 5.83 -3.99 9.85
C SER A 79 5.21 -3.95 8.46
N ILE A 80 6.01 -3.57 7.47
CA ILE A 80 5.61 -3.60 6.06
C ILE A 80 6.64 -4.41 5.28
N LEU A 81 6.18 -5.36 4.49
CA LEU A 81 6.98 -6.08 3.50
C LEU A 81 6.46 -5.70 2.10
N VAL A 82 7.34 -5.13 1.29
CA VAL A 82 7.06 -4.85 -0.12
C VAL A 82 7.85 -5.83 -0.97
N ILE A 83 7.15 -6.55 -1.83
CA ILE A 83 7.71 -7.38 -2.89
C ILE A 83 7.67 -6.54 -4.16
N SER A 84 8.83 -6.30 -4.76
CA SER A 84 8.90 -5.65 -6.06
C SER A 84 10.16 -6.00 -6.83
N HIS A 85 10.07 -5.93 -8.15
CA HIS A 85 11.22 -5.97 -9.07
C HIS A 85 12.07 -4.70 -9.05
N PHE A 86 11.61 -3.61 -8.44
CA PHE A 86 12.31 -2.32 -8.45
C PHE A 86 12.33 -1.66 -7.07
N VAL A 87 13.50 -1.23 -6.61
CA VAL A 87 13.65 -0.50 -5.34
C VAL A 87 14.18 0.90 -5.67
N GLU A 88 13.28 1.85 -5.93
CA GLU A 88 13.66 3.23 -6.27
C GLU A 88 14.44 3.94 -5.17
N ARG A 89 13.96 3.78 -3.94
CA ARG A 89 14.39 4.54 -2.77
C ARG A 89 14.82 3.60 -1.66
N GLN A 90 16.00 3.00 -1.83
CA GLN A 90 16.55 2.05 -0.88
C GLN A 90 16.65 2.61 0.54
N GLU A 91 16.81 3.93 0.70
CA GLU A 91 16.87 4.64 1.97
C GLU A 91 15.60 4.48 2.82
N ARG A 92 14.44 4.27 2.18
CA ARG A 92 13.15 4.07 2.86
C ARG A 92 13.04 2.71 3.55
N PHE A 93 13.93 1.78 3.21
CA PHE A 93 13.89 0.41 3.72
C PHE A 93 14.91 0.21 4.84
N HIS A 94 14.43 -0.38 5.94
CA HIS A 94 15.30 -0.86 7.02
C HIS A 94 16.13 -2.07 6.59
N ARG A 95 15.56 -2.93 5.74
CA ARG A 95 16.16 -4.17 5.24
C ARG A 95 15.78 -4.38 3.79
N ILE A 96 16.71 -4.91 3.01
CA ILE A 96 16.47 -5.25 1.60
C ILE A 96 16.96 -6.66 1.37
N TYR A 97 16.12 -7.46 0.72
CA TYR A 97 16.43 -8.84 0.35
C TYR A 97 16.30 -9.00 -1.17
N ARG A 98 17.29 -9.64 -1.78
CA ARG A 98 17.25 -10.06 -3.19
C ARG A 98 16.81 -11.51 -3.27
N VAL A 99 15.79 -11.76 -4.08
CA VAL A 99 15.37 -13.13 -4.42
C VAL A 99 15.86 -13.46 -5.82
N LYS A 100 16.62 -14.54 -5.97
CA LYS A 100 17.13 -15.03 -7.27
C LYS A 100 17.32 -16.54 -7.22
N ASP A 101 16.89 -17.25 -8.28
CA ASP A 101 17.07 -18.71 -8.42
C ASP A 101 16.57 -19.51 -7.20
N GLY A 102 15.44 -19.09 -6.62
CA GLY A 102 14.84 -19.71 -5.43
C GLY A 102 15.58 -19.43 -4.12
N ARG A 103 16.58 -18.54 -4.12
CA ARG A 103 17.35 -18.13 -2.93
C ARG A 103 17.02 -16.70 -2.55
N CYS A 104 17.00 -16.42 -1.25
CA CYS A 104 16.76 -15.11 -0.68
C CYS A 104 18.00 -14.68 0.11
N GLU A 105 18.65 -13.61 -0.33
CA GLU A 105 19.89 -13.09 0.25
C GLU A 105 19.69 -11.65 0.71
N ARG A 106 20.25 -11.30 1.86
CA ARG A 106 20.14 -9.93 2.41
C ARG A 106 21.14 -9.03 1.70
N GLU A 107 20.65 -7.93 1.13
CA GLU A 107 21.48 -6.86 0.55
C GLU A 107 21.79 -5.75 1.56
N ARG A 108 20.83 -5.46 2.45
CA ARG A 108 20.91 -4.43 3.49
C ARG A 108 20.22 -4.87 4.77
#